data_AF-A0A182SXT3-F1
#
_entry.id   AF-A0A182SXT3-F1
#
_cell.length_a   1.000
_cell.length_b   1.000
_cell.length_c   1.000
_cell.angle_alpha   90.00
_cell.angle_beta   90.00
_cell.angle_gamma   90.00
#
_symmetry.space_group_name_H-M   'P 1'
#
loop_
_entity.id
_entity.type
_entity.pdbx_description
1 polymer ?
#
loop_
_entity_poly.entity_id
_entity_poly.type
_entity_poly.pdbx_seq_one_letter_code
_entity_poly.pdbx_strand_id
1 'polypeptide(L)'
;MFEIKLPLWTLSHYQTQQAAAGLASVKCAELNTNHDSIDLDTCYSNFRCKIKAYYDLHESTIEEFLQVQFPDFELQLNKENEIPKCDAVYVFSLMLYFSCIRHPIPYFQNIGKEFDVAYQQSMTAFLNSFVSKDGNQIVINRSFLDKAFHNAKPFANVLSEKSCNRRDVSQQMITSTPSGKLDMKKPSPTTPKSVALEWKLKNLNALLETAQTENINQDRQIERLLQNVKELQEEKKMYLSKINILQLNETCACGNNLTNLSNAPNRITEQLQKQLESKEKDIEMLQEELSKLKESIVTEMERYLSVKKQYAILQEDNQRMRIAAEDLKEEISTKETCNQNLFEIVKDLRRFISENHIKGAELMEPLESSFEFLDQSFKNMASDDSQCYDLENLASTVVDIKLKEKEHELEAMTKKTQELEDNLKATVEDLNRQLESQKTIHLKEQDRLKAEINEKTSKLRQALIEAEKEKSLLTENIGKGMAKMEDLNRQLKEQKCLETELNEKIAQLRQALVEAEKMKMQHVENLEACKSLVKDLSSQLESQKKIHLEENERLQAEMNQKTTALRHILAETEKEEITNR
;
A
#
# COMPACT_ATOMS: atom_id res chain seq x y z
N MET A 1 28.71 -5.70 29.81
CA MET A 1 29.54 -5.40 28.63
C MET A 1 28.65 -4.59 27.70
N PHE A 2 29.12 -3.42 27.30
CA PHE A 2 28.36 -2.18 27.09
C PHE A 2 27.03 -2.24 26.30
N GLU A 3 26.02 -1.58 26.89
CA GLU A 3 24.82 -1.04 26.25
C GLU A 3 25.18 -0.08 25.10
N ILE A 4 24.36 -0.06 24.05
CA ILE A 4 23.65 1.14 23.58
C ILE A 4 22.30 0.70 22.97
N LYS A 5 21.24 0.68 23.78
CA LYS A 5 19.87 0.88 23.30
C LYS A 5 19.62 2.39 23.40
N LEU A 6 19.71 3.12 22.29
CA LEU A 6 19.29 4.52 22.25
C LEU A 6 17.78 4.61 21.93
N PRO A 7 17.05 5.49 22.63
CA PRO A 7 15.60 5.53 22.65
C PRO A 7 15.06 6.34 21.47
N LEU A 8 14.01 5.84 20.83
CA LEU A 8 13.14 6.57 19.87
C LEU A 8 12.30 7.69 20.55
N TRP A 9 12.69 8.14 21.74
CA TRP A 9 12.00 9.13 22.54
C TRP A 9 12.90 10.36 22.70
N THR A 10 12.97 11.17 21.65
CA THR A 10 13.34 12.61 21.67
C THR A 10 13.29 13.23 20.28
N LEU A 11 12.49 12.67 19.35
CA LEU A 11 12.08 13.42 18.17
C LEU A 11 10.72 14.04 18.47
N SER A 12 10.67 15.37 18.43
CA SER A 12 9.43 16.14 18.47
C SER A 12 8.36 15.44 17.63
N HIS A 13 7.12 15.40 18.10
CA HIS A 13 5.96 14.77 17.43
C HIS A 13 5.86 15.10 15.91
N TYR A 14 6.43 16.25 15.54
CA TYR A 14 6.66 16.78 14.20
C TYR A 14 7.55 15.92 13.29
N GLN A 15 8.69 15.42 13.78
CA GLN A 15 9.65 14.65 12.98
C GLN A 15 9.15 13.21 12.71
N THR A 16 8.33 12.65 13.60
CA THR A 16 7.78 11.30 13.46
C THR A 16 6.72 11.22 12.35
N GLN A 17 5.86 12.23 12.21
CA GLN A 17 4.89 12.31 11.11
C GLN A 17 5.56 12.56 9.75
N GLN A 18 6.62 13.37 9.72
CA GLN A 18 7.39 13.64 8.50
C GLN A 18 8.20 12.43 8.04
N ALA A 19 8.82 11.70 8.97
CA ALA A 19 9.47 10.44 8.69
C ALA A 19 8.49 9.43 8.09
N ALA A 20 7.24 9.37 8.58
CA ALA A 20 6.20 8.50 8.05
C ALA A 20 5.78 8.89 6.61
N ALA A 21 5.65 10.19 6.32
CA ALA A 21 5.32 10.68 4.97
C ALA A 21 6.48 10.42 3.97
N GLY A 22 7.73 10.64 4.40
CA GLY A 22 8.91 10.28 3.61
C GLY A 22 8.99 8.78 3.35
N LEU A 23 8.74 7.94 4.37
CA LEU A 23 8.69 6.48 4.23
C LEU A 23 7.60 6.03 3.26
N ALA A 24 6.41 6.64 3.34
CA ALA A 24 5.29 6.33 2.46
C ALA A 24 5.62 6.69 1.01
N SER A 25 6.26 7.84 0.78
CA SER A 25 6.72 8.24 -0.56
C SER A 25 7.77 7.28 -1.13
N VAL A 26 8.75 6.87 -0.32
CA VAL A 26 9.78 5.89 -0.71
C VAL A 26 9.18 4.52 -1.03
N LYS A 27 8.19 4.07 -0.26
CA LYS A 27 7.48 2.80 -0.47
C LYS A 27 6.62 2.82 -1.73
N CYS A 28 5.82 3.88 -1.93
CA CYS A 28 4.99 4.01 -3.14
C CYS A 28 5.80 4.21 -4.42
N ALA A 29 6.97 4.84 -4.32
CA ALA A 29 7.84 5.05 -5.48
C ALA A 29 8.72 3.83 -5.85
N GLU A 30 8.59 2.72 -5.11
CA GLU A 30 9.41 1.50 -5.23
C GLU A 30 10.92 1.78 -5.14
N LEU A 31 11.32 2.79 -4.36
CA LEU A 31 12.71 3.22 -4.28
C LEU A 31 13.53 2.37 -3.29
N ASN A 32 12.88 1.63 -2.40
CA ASN A 32 13.56 0.76 -1.44
C ASN A 32 13.02 -0.67 -1.52
N THR A 33 13.92 -1.66 -1.58
CA THR A 33 13.58 -3.09 -1.65
C THR A 33 13.45 -3.75 -0.27
N ASN A 34 13.90 -3.08 0.81
CA ASN A 34 13.86 -3.61 2.17
C ASN A 34 12.74 -2.96 3.01
N HIS A 35 11.91 -3.78 3.67
CA HIS A 35 10.69 -3.31 4.34
C HIS A 35 10.90 -2.65 5.72
N ASP A 36 12.06 -2.86 6.36
CA ASP A 36 12.30 -2.50 7.77
C ASP A 36 13.34 -1.39 8.01
N SER A 37 14.20 -1.06 7.04
CA SER A 37 15.12 0.08 7.12
C SER A 37 15.26 0.80 5.78
N ILE A 38 15.19 2.13 5.80
CA ILE A 38 15.52 2.95 4.62
C ILE A 38 17.03 2.98 4.49
N ASP A 39 17.53 2.40 3.40
CA ASP A 39 18.88 2.63 2.90
C ASP A 39 18.84 3.77 1.87
N LEU A 40 19.42 4.92 2.24
CA LEU A 40 19.43 6.13 1.43
C LEU A 40 20.19 5.91 0.11
N ASP A 41 21.31 5.18 0.13
CA ASP A 41 22.15 4.96 -1.05
C ASP A 41 21.46 4.06 -2.08
N THR A 42 20.78 3.02 -1.61
CA THR A 42 19.92 2.18 -2.44
C THR A 42 18.75 3.00 -3.03
N CYS A 43 18.12 3.86 -2.23
CA CYS A 43 17.05 4.73 -2.71
C CYS A 43 17.51 5.70 -3.80
N TYR A 44 18.68 6.32 -3.62
CA TYR A 44 19.24 7.25 -4.59
C TYR A 44 19.66 6.54 -5.88
N SER A 45 20.24 5.34 -5.78
CA SER A 45 20.56 4.49 -6.93
C SER A 45 19.31 4.16 -7.76
N ASN A 46 18.22 3.77 -7.10
CA ASN A 46 16.95 3.49 -7.77
C ASN A 46 16.32 4.75 -8.38
N PHE A 47 16.39 5.88 -7.69
CA PHE A 47 15.95 7.17 -8.21
C PHE A 47 16.70 7.54 -9.49
N ARG A 48 18.04 7.41 -9.50
CA ARG A 48 18.86 7.65 -10.70
C ARG A 48 18.46 6.77 -11.87
N CYS A 49 18.22 5.47 -11.63
CA CYS A 49 17.75 4.55 -12.68
C CYS A 49 16.42 5.01 -13.30
N LYS A 50 15.49 5.51 -12.50
CA LYS A 50 14.17 5.98 -12.96
C LYS A 50 14.25 7.35 -13.66
N ILE A 51 15.17 8.22 -13.24
CA ILE A 51 15.39 9.54 -13.84
C ILE A 51 16.17 9.47 -15.15
N LYS A 52 17.07 8.50 -15.32
CA LYS A 52 17.97 8.40 -16.48
C LYS A 52 17.26 8.44 -17.84
N ALA A 53 16.01 8.02 -17.90
CA ALA A 53 15.20 8.09 -19.12
C ALA A 53 14.79 9.53 -19.52
N TYR A 54 14.89 10.50 -18.61
CA TYR A 54 14.38 11.87 -18.75
C TYR A 54 15.45 12.94 -18.51
N TYR A 55 16.41 12.67 -17.63
CA TYR A 55 17.49 13.61 -17.28
C TYR A 55 18.78 12.83 -16.95
N ASP A 56 19.91 13.25 -17.51
CA ASP A 56 21.20 12.62 -17.26
C ASP A 56 21.84 13.21 -15.99
N LEU A 57 21.57 12.57 -14.86
CA LEU A 57 22.10 12.97 -13.56
C LEU A 57 23.52 12.40 -13.37
N HIS A 58 24.53 13.28 -13.45
CA HIS A 58 25.94 12.90 -13.38
C HIS A 58 26.41 12.55 -11.96
N GLU A 59 25.77 13.13 -10.95
CA GLU A 59 26.11 13.00 -9.54
C GLU A 59 25.89 11.56 -9.06
N SER A 60 26.96 10.94 -8.58
CA SER A 60 27.02 9.52 -8.28
C SER A 60 26.53 9.18 -6.87
N THR A 61 26.72 10.11 -5.93
CA THR A 61 26.27 10.00 -4.54
C THR A 61 25.25 11.08 -4.16
N ILE A 62 24.61 10.91 -3.01
CA ILE A 62 23.62 11.87 -2.50
C ILE A 62 24.28 13.19 -2.12
N GLU A 63 25.49 13.14 -1.56
CA GLU A 63 26.24 14.33 -1.17
C GLU A 63 26.57 15.18 -2.39
N GLU A 64 27.06 14.56 -3.47
CA GLU A 64 27.32 15.22 -4.75
C GLU A 64 26.04 15.87 -5.30
N PHE A 65 24.93 15.12 -5.29
CA PHE A 65 23.64 15.61 -5.76
C PHE A 65 23.18 16.85 -4.99
N LEU A 66 23.23 16.81 -3.66
CA LEU A 66 22.80 17.92 -2.83
C LEU A 66 23.72 19.13 -3.01
N GLN A 67 25.04 18.91 -3.06
CA GLN A 67 26.00 20.00 -3.22
C GLN A 67 25.87 20.72 -4.58
N VAL A 68 25.62 19.96 -5.66
CA VAL A 68 25.51 20.53 -7.02
C VAL A 68 24.12 21.13 -7.26
N GLN A 69 23.05 20.41 -6.89
CA GLN A 69 21.68 20.82 -7.22
C GLN A 69 21.09 21.78 -6.20
N PHE A 70 21.56 21.75 -4.95
CA PHE A 70 21.06 22.53 -3.81
C PHE A 70 22.23 23.13 -2.98
N PRO A 71 23.04 24.04 -3.57
CA PRO A 71 24.26 24.54 -2.93
C PRO A 71 24.03 25.28 -1.61
N ASP A 72 22.84 25.84 -1.41
CA ASP A 72 22.45 26.56 -0.19
C ASP A 72 21.91 25.62 0.93
N PHE A 73 21.86 24.31 0.67
CA PHE A 73 21.42 23.31 1.64
C PHE A 73 22.60 22.73 2.43
N GLU A 74 22.72 23.12 3.70
CA GLU A 74 23.75 22.61 4.61
C GLU A 74 23.42 21.18 5.08
N LEU A 75 24.10 20.19 4.48
CA LEU A 75 24.03 18.79 4.89
C LEU A 75 24.86 18.56 6.16
N GLN A 76 24.22 18.06 7.22
CA GLN A 76 24.91 17.74 8.48
C GLN A 76 25.31 16.27 8.47
N LEU A 77 26.60 15.97 8.24
CA LEU A 77 27.12 14.60 8.29
C LEU A 77 27.40 14.18 9.75
N ASN A 78 27.22 12.88 10.04
CA ASN A 78 27.62 12.31 11.33
C ASN A 78 29.15 12.13 11.44
N LYS A 79 29.62 11.53 12.53
CA LYS A 79 31.06 11.33 12.78
C LYS A 79 31.69 10.32 11.81
N GLU A 80 30.86 9.52 11.16
CA GLU A 80 31.20 8.50 10.19
C GLU A 80 31.14 9.03 8.74
N ASN A 81 30.93 10.34 8.52
CA ASN A 81 30.69 10.98 7.21
C ASN A 81 29.45 10.47 6.46
N GLU A 82 28.48 9.89 7.18
CA GLU A 82 27.20 9.43 6.62
C GLU A 82 26.09 10.45 6.92
N ILE A 83 25.04 10.42 6.09
CA ILE A 83 23.84 11.24 6.30
C ILE A 83 23.04 10.66 7.48
N PRO A 84 22.78 11.45 8.55
CA PRO A 84 21.96 11.02 9.66
C PRO A 84 20.57 10.59 9.20
N LYS A 85 20.03 9.52 9.78
CA LYS A 85 18.67 9.03 9.47
C LYS A 85 17.58 10.09 9.70
N CYS A 86 17.80 11.03 10.63
CA CYS A 86 16.90 12.16 10.85
C CYS A 86 16.85 13.16 9.68
N ASP A 87 17.87 13.17 8.82
CA ASP A 87 17.95 14.08 7.68
C ASP A 87 17.45 13.44 6.36
N ALA A 88 17.16 12.14 6.37
CA ALA A 88 16.61 11.40 5.23
C ALA A 88 15.36 12.07 4.63
N VAL A 89 14.49 12.64 5.47
CA VAL A 89 13.28 13.34 5.03
C VAL A 89 13.60 14.55 4.16
N TYR A 90 14.62 15.34 4.51
CA TYR A 90 15.02 16.49 3.71
C TYR A 90 15.57 16.03 2.35
N VAL A 91 16.40 14.98 2.34
CA VAL A 91 16.94 14.40 1.11
C VAL A 91 15.83 13.95 0.18
N PHE A 92 14.86 13.15 0.67
CA PHE A 92 13.73 12.72 -0.16
C PHE A 92 12.88 13.86 -0.67
N SER A 93 12.68 14.89 0.15
CA SER A 93 11.87 16.03 -0.22
C SER A 93 12.54 16.88 -1.31
N LEU A 94 13.87 16.98 -1.28
CA LEU A 94 14.65 17.63 -2.33
C LEU A 94 14.68 16.80 -3.61
N MET A 95 14.82 15.48 -3.52
CA MET A 95 14.69 14.57 -4.67
C MET A 95 13.30 14.66 -5.31
N LEU A 96 12.25 14.75 -4.50
CA LEU A 96 10.87 14.89 -4.96
C LEU A 96 10.63 16.25 -5.61
N TYR A 97 11.11 17.33 -5.00
CA TYR A 97 11.07 18.66 -5.63
C TYR A 97 11.82 18.66 -6.98
N PHE A 98 13.00 18.03 -7.02
CA PHE A 98 13.79 17.90 -8.23
C PHE A 98 13.02 17.18 -9.34
N SER A 99 12.37 16.06 -9.04
CA SER A 99 11.68 15.22 -10.03
C SER A 99 10.23 15.62 -10.34
N CYS A 100 9.59 16.43 -9.49
CA CYS A 100 8.20 16.87 -9.71
C CYS A 100 8.10 18.30 -10.23
N ILE A 101 9.03 19.19 -9.85
CA ILE A 101 8.95 20.63 -10.14
C ILE A 101 10.11 21.09 -11.02
N ARG A 102 11.36 20.85 -10.62
CA ARG A 102 12.53 21.37 -11.35
C ARG A 102 12.73 20.66 -12.69
N HIS A 103 12.62 19.33 -12.68
CA HIS A 103 12.64 18.46 -13.84
C HIS A 103 11.41 17.56 -13.76
N PRO A 104 10.26 17.98 -14.30
CA PRO A 104 9.00 17.25 -14.15
C PRO A 104 9.06 15.90 -14.88
N ILE A 105 9.13 14.82 -14.09
CA ILE A 105 9.20 13.44 -14.58
C ILE A 105 7.82 12.78 -14.36
N PRO A 106 7.14 12.32 -15.43
CA PRO A 106 5.79 11.77 -15.34
C PRO A 106 5.64 10.62 -14.35
N TYR A 107 6.68 9.79 -14.17
CA TYR A 107 6.69 8.70 -13.20
C TYR A 107 6.46 9.22 -11.77
N PHE A 108 7.27 10.18 -11.32
CA PHE A 108 7.18 10.75 -9.97
C PHE A 108 5.92 11.61 -9.77
N GLN A 109 5.47 12.29 -10.81
CA GLN A 109 4.21 13.05 -10.77
C GLN A 109 2.97 12.15 -10.68
N ASN A 110 2.99 10.99 -11.32
CA ASN A 110 1.88 10.03 -11.27
C ASN A 110 1.81 9.30 -9.93
N ILE A 111 2.94 9.02 -9.28
CA ILE A 111 2.96 8.49 -7.90
C ILE A 111 2.20 9.42 -6.95
N GLY A 112 2.29 10.75 -7.16
CA GLY A 112 1.51 11.74 -6.42
C GLY A 112 0.00 11.49 -6.45
N LYS A 113 -0.54 10.91 -7.53
CA LYS A 113 -1.98 10.64 -7.71
C LYS A 113 -2.45 9.37 -7.01
N GLU A 114 -1.54 8.50 -6.58
CA GLU A 114 -1.86 7.25 -5.89
C GLU A 114 -2.09 7.45 -4.38
N PHE A 115 -1.65 8.58 -3.83
CA PHE A 115 -1.92 8.94 -2.44
C PHE A 115 -3.38 9.35 -2.22
N ASP A 116 -3.87 9.28 -0.98
CA ASP A 116 -5.19 9.80 -0.65
C ASP A 116 -5.28 11.34 -0.83
N VAL A 117 -6.51 11.85 -0.87
CA VAL A 117 -6.78 13.28 -1.14
C VAL A 117 -6.12 14.19 -0.09
N ALA A 118 -6.01 13.75 1.17
CA ALA A 118 -5.41 14.56 2.24
C ALA A 118 -3.88 14.66 2.08
N TYR A 119 -3.22 13.55 1.70
CA TYR A 119 -1.80 13.54 1.37
C TYR A 119 -1.51 14.29 0.07
N GLN A 120 -2.38 14.17 -0.95
CA GLN A 120 -2.25 14.96 -2.17
C GLN A 120 -2.31 16.46 -1.89
N GLN A 121 -3.23 16.91 -1.04
CA GLN A 121 -3.32 18.31 -0.61
C GLN A 121 -2.06 18.76 0.14
N SER A 122 -1.57 17.93 1.06
CA SER A 122 -0.35 18.21 1.84
C SER A 122 0.89 18.29 0.94
N MET A 123 1.02 17.36 0.00
CA MET A 123 2.09 17.33 -1.00
C MET A 123 2.03 18.53 -1.93
N THR A 124 0.84 18.91 -2.37
CA THR A 124 0.62 20.09 -3.21
C THR A 124 0.98 21.37 -2.46
N ALA A 125 0.58 21.49 -1.19
CA ALA A 125 0.96 22.63 -0.33
C ALA A 125 2.48 22.70 -0.10
N PHE A 126 3.14 21.55 0.08
CA PHE A 126 4.59 21.46 0.17
C PHE A 126 5.27 21.95 -1.11
N LEU A 127 4.94 21.36 -2.26
CA LEU A 127 5.58 21.69 -3.54
C LEU A 127 5.28 23.14 -3.98
N ASN A 128 4.10 23.67 -3.68
CA ASN A 128 3.76 25.07 -3.93
C ASN A 128 4.63 26.05 -3.14
N SER A 129 5.23 25.62 -2.02
CA SER A 129 6.16 26.47 -1.27
C SER A 129 7.43 26.78 -2.07
N PHE A 130 7.77 25.95 -3.07
CA PHE A 130 8.91 26.13 -3.96
C PHE A 130 8.58 26.93 -5.23
N VAL A 131 7.33 27.39 -5.39
CA VAL A 131 6.91 28.20 -6.54
C VAL A 131 6.84 29.66 -6.11
N SER A 132 7.79 30.46 -6.58
CA SER A 132 7.88 31.89 -6.23
C SER A 132 6.74 32.66 -6.90
N LYS A 133 5.93 33.37 -6.10
CA LYS A 133 4.85 34.23 -6.62
C LYS A 133 5.36 35.55 -7.20
N ASP A 134 6.55 35.98 -6.79
CA ASP A 134 7.08 37.32 -7.05
C ASP A 134 8.37 37.31 -7.89
N GLY A 135 8.74 36.18 -8.50
CA GLY A 135 9.91 36.07 -9.37
C GLY A 135 11.28 36.11 -8.65
N ASN A 136 11.31 36.20 -7.33
CA ASN A 136 12.54 36.10 -6.55
C ASN A 136 13.08 34.67 -6.56
N GLN A 137 14.40 34.54 -6.71
CA GLN A 137 15.12 33.27 -6.63
C GLN A 137 14.96 32.69 -5.22
N ILE A 138 14.34 31.51 -5.12
CA ILE A 138 14.12 30.82 -3.85
C ILE A 138 15.43 30.18 -3.43
N VAL A 139 15.92 30.57 -2.26
CA VAL A 139 17.08 29.94 -1.60
C VAL A 139 16.56 28.72 -0.82
N ILE A 140 16.91 27.52 -1.27
CA ILE A 140 16.46 26.27 -0.68
C ILE A 140 17.45 25.84 0.40
N ASN A 141 17.23 26.31 1.63
CA ASN A 141 18.00 25.91 2.81
C ASN A 141 17.15 25.10 3.80
N ARG A 142 17.77 24.58 4.86
CA ARG A 142 17.08 23.77 5.89
C ARG A 142 15.88 24.50 6.52
N SER A 143 16.05 25.78 6.84
CA SER A 143 14.98 26.61 7.41
C SER A 143 13.79 26.82 6.45
N PHE A 144 14.06 26.83 5.15
CA PHE A 144 13.03 26.89 4.12
C PHE A 144 12.24 25.59 4.08
N LEU A 145 12.91 24.43 4.09
CA LEU A 145 12.25 23.13 4.13
C LEU A 145 11.40 22.98 5.40
N ASP A 146 11.91 23.40 6.55
CA ASP A 146 11.14 23.42 7.80
C ASP A 146 9.85 24.24 7.67
N LYS A 147 9.90 25.42 7.06
CA LYS A 147 8.70 26.23 6.78
C LYS A 147 7.77 25.56 5.78
N ALA A 148 8.31 24.98 4.71
CA ALA A 148 7.53 24.27 3.70
C ALA A 148 6.77 23.09 4.32
N PHE A 149 7.42 22.31 5.20
CA PHE A 149 6.76 21.24 5.93
C PHE A 149 5.72 21.74 6.94
N HIS A 150 5.96 22.87 7.60
CA HIS A 150 4.96 23.50 8.46
C HIS A 150 3.72 23.91 7.67
N ASN A 151 3.90 24.47 6.46
CA ASN A 151 2.80 24.86 5.57
C ASN A 151 2.06 23.65 4.97
N ALA A 152 2.74 22.52 4.83
CA ALA A 152 2.19 21.28 4.32
C ALA A 152 1.38 20.48 5.37
N LYS A 153 1.37 20.91 6.64
CA LYS A 153 0.56 20.25 7.67
C LYS A 153 -0.93 20.33 7.27
N PRO A 154 -1.65 19.20 7.25
CA PRO A 154 -3.10 19.26 7.19
C PRO A 154 -3.55 19.99 8.45
N PHE A 155 -4.09 21.20 8.30
CA PHE A 155 -4.88 21.80 9.35
C PHE A 155 -5.94 20.76 9.71
N ALA A 156 -5.95 20.30 10.96
CA ALA A 156 -6.94 19.37 11.51
C ALA A 156 -8.39 19.86 11.36
N ASN A 157 -8.59 21.07 10.83
CA ASN A 157 -9.89 21.62 10.43
C ASN A 157 -10.39 21.17 9.04
N VAL A 158 -9.62 20.41 8.25
CA VAL A 158 -10.03 19.99 6.89
C VAL A 158 -10.61 18.56 6.83
N LEU A 159 -10.58 17.81 7.94
CA LEU A 159 -11.37 16.57 8.09
C LEU A 159 -12.76 16.80 8.72
N SER A 160 -13.21 18.06 8.77
CA SER A 160 -14.63 18.36 8.81
C SER A 160 -15.10 18.70 7.40
N GLU A 161 -15.54 17.69 6.66
CA GLU A 161 -16.57 17.87 5.64
C GLU A 161 -17.88 18.30 6.33
N LYS A 162 -17.87 19.52 6.89
CA LYS A 162 -19.01 20.32 7.38
C LYS A 162 -18.54 21.66 8.00
N SER A 163 -17.71 22.45 7.33
CA SER A 163 -17.79 23.92 7.50
C SER A 163 -17.09 24.73 6.39
N CYS A 164 -17.82 24.96 5.30
CA CYS A 164 -17.83 26.29 4.69
C CYS A 164 -19.07 27.02 5.22
N ASN A 165 -19.10 27.36 6.51
CA ASN A 165 -20.02 28.33 7.13
C ASN A 165 -19.71 28.49 8.62
N ARG A 166 -18.86 29.46 8.98
CA ARG A 166 -19.07 30.42 10.08
C ARG A 166 -17.82 31.28 10.25
N ARG A 167 -17.95 32.57 9.94
CA ARG A 167 -17.33 33.59 10.76
C ARG A 167 -18.38 33.96 11.81
N ASP A 168 -18.06 33.69 13.07
CA ASP A 168 -18.72 34.35 14.18
C ASP A 168 -18.34 35.84 14.16
N VAL A 169 -19.35 36.70 14.18
CA VAL A 169 -19.21 38.04 14.74
C VAL A 169 -19.94 38.00 16.08
N SER A 170 -19.13 38.06 17.12
CA SER A 170 -19.41 38.46 18.49
C SER A 170 -20.68 39.30 18.68
N GLN A 171 -21.61 38.80 19.50
CA GLN A 171 -22.39 39.63 20.42
C GLN A 171 -22.43 38.96 21.79
N GLN A 172 -21.77 39.61 22.75
CA GLN A 172 -22.15 39.53 24.15
C GLN A 172 -23.63 39.95 24.28
N MET A 173 -24.42 39.22 25.06
CA MET A 173 -24.92 39.72 26.35
C MET A 173 -26.01 38.79 26.94
N ILE A 174 -25.80 38.42 28.19
CA ILE A 174 -26.72 38.58 29.34
C ILE A 174 -28.11 37.91 29.23
N THR A 175 -28.24 36.83 30.01
CA THR A 175 -29.36 36.32 30.82
C THR A 175 -30.84 36.67 30.51
N SER A 176 -31.66 35.65 30.78
CA SER A 176 -33.04 35.65 31.28
C SER A 176 -34.21 35.92 30.31
N THR A 177 -35.15 34.97 30.32
CA THR A 177 -36.57 35.04 29.91
C THR A 177 -37.26 36.31 30.43
N PRO A 178 -38.21 36.91 29.68
CA PRO A 178 -39.62 36.58 29.92
C PRO A 178 -40.55 36.64 28.69
N SER A 179 -41.75 36.09 28.91
CA SER A 179 -42.97 36.07 28.10
C SER A 179 -43.38 37.36 27.37
N GLY A 180 -44.00 37.22 26.19
CA GLY A 180 -44.86 38.25 25.59
C GLY A 180 -45.31 37.97 24.15
N LYS A 181 -46.63 37.81 23.94
CA LYS A 181 -47.30 37.76 22.62
C LYS A 181 -47.20 39.12 21.90
N LEU A 182 -47.08 39.13 20.57
CA LEU A 182 -47.98 39.80 19.59
C LEU A 182 -47.29 40.07 18.24
N ASP A 183 -48.03 39.67 17.20
CA ASP A 183 -48.24 40.31 15.90
C ASP A 183 -47.20 40.28 14.76
N MET A 184 -47.69 39.62 13.71
CA MET A 184 -47.35 39.72 12.30
C MET A 184 -47.05 41.14 11.83
N LYS A 185 -45.89 41.35 11.19
CA LYS A 185 -45.63 42.49 10.30
C LYS A 185 -45.24 42.01 8.90
N LYS A 186 -45.92 42.60 7.92
CA LYS A 186 -45.75 42.45 6.46
C LYS A 186 -44.29 42.63 6.01
N PRO A 187 -43.86 41.96 4.91
CA PRO A 187 -42.52 42.16 4.37
C PRO A 187 -42.40 43.51 3.64
N SER A 188 -41.32 44.23 3.94
CA SER A 188 -40.89 45.48 3.30
C SER A 188 -40.44 45.27 1.84
N PRO A 189 -40.42 46.31 0.99
CA PRO A 189 -40.30 46.14 -0.46
C PRO A 189 -38.90 45.73 -0.91
N THR A 190 -38.87 44.94 -1.99
CA THR A 190 -37.69 44.34 -2.63
C THR A 190 -36.73 45.43 -3.12
N THR A 191 -35.53 45.49 -2.54
CA THR A 191 -34.47 46.39 -3.01
C THR A 191 -33.82 45.85 -4.29
N PRO A 192 -33.30 46.71 -5.20
CA PRO A 192 -32.71 46.28 -6.47
C PRO A 192 -31.58 45.23 -6.34
N LYS A 193 -30.87 45.24 -5.20
CA LYS A 193 -29.85 44.25 -4.86
C LYS A 193 -30.44 42.86 -4.57
N SER A 194 -31.64 42.78 -3.99
CA SER A 194 -32.36 41.52 -3.76
C SER A 194 -32.81 40.89 -5.07
N VAL A 195 -33.32 41.69 -6.02
CA VAL A 195 -33.71 41.22 -7.35
C VAL A 195 -32.50 40.72 -8.14
N ALA A 196 -31.34 41.40 -8.05
CA ALA A 196 -30.11 40.97 -8.70
C ALA A 196 -29.56 39.65 -8.12
N LEU A 197 -29.66 39.45 -6.80
CA LEU A 197 -29.29 38.20 -6.14
C LEU A 197 -30.24 37.06 -6.52
N GLU A 198 -31.54 37.33 -6.56
CA GLU A 198 -32.56 36.35 -6.97
C GLU A 198 -32.36 35.92 -8.43
N TRP A 199 -32.04 36.86 -9.31
CA TRP A 199 -31.71 36.55 -10.70
C TRP A 199 -30.42 35.71 -10.82
N LYS A 200 -29.37 36.04 -10.06
CA LYS A 200 -28.14 35.24 -10.03
C LYS A 200 -28.37 33.83 -9.52
N LEU A 201 -29.19 33.67 -8.48
CA LEU A 201 -29.56 32.37 -7.92
C LEU A 201 -30.36 31.56 -8.93
N LYS A 202 -31.32 32.18 -9.62
CA LYS A 202 -32.09 31.55 -10.69
C LYS A 202 -31.20 31.13 -11.88
N ASN A 203 -30.23 31.96 -12.25
CA ASN A 203 -29.29 31.67 -13.33
C ASN A 203 -28.32 30.54 -12.97
N LEU A 204 -27.78 30.52 -11.75
CA LEU A 204 -26.95 29.42 -11.25
C LEU A 204 -27.75 28.12 -11.18
N ASN A 205 -29.01 28.18 -10.76
CA ASN A 205 -29.88 27.00 -10.75
C ASN A 205 -30.14 26.48 -12.16
N ALA A 206 -30.35 27.35 -13.15
CA ALA A 206 -30.49 26.95 -14.55
C ALA A 206 -29.22 26.29 -15.12
N LEU A 207 -28.03 26.80 -14.74
CA LEU A 207 -26.74 26.18 -15.11
C LEU A 207 -26.55 24.82 -14.45
N LEU A 208 -26.96 24.66 -13.19
CA LEU A 208 -26.92 23.39 -12.48
C LEU A 208 -27.83 22.34 -13.14
N GLU A 209 -29.07 22.72 -13.45
CA GLU A 209 -30.01 21.85 -14.18
C GLU A 209 -29.45 21.46 -15.56
N THR A 210 -28.84 22.40 -16.28
CA THR A 210 -28.20 22.12 -17.58
C THR A 210 -27.07 21.10 -17.41
N ALA A 211 -26.18 21.30 -16.42
CA ALA A 211 -25.08 20.36 -16.14
C ALA A 211 -25.58 18.97 -15.71
N GLN A 212 -26.66 18.91 -14.93
CA GLN A 212 -27.28 17.64 -14.55
C GLN A 212 -27.88 16.92 -15.76
N THR A 213 -28.57 17.62 -16.67
CA THR A 213 -29.09 17.02 -17.90
C THR A 213 -27.99 16.57 -18.85
N GLU A 214 -26.87 17.29 -18.92
CA GLU A 214 -25.71 16.91 -19.71
C GLU A 214 -25.04 15.65 -19.16
N ASN A 215 -24.84 15.55 -17.84
CA ASN A 215 -24.34 14.33 -17.20
C ASN A 215 -25.22 13.12 -17.49
N ILE A 216 -26.55 13.25 -17.35
CA ILE A 216 -27.49 12.16 -17.67
C ILE A 216 -27.36 11.74 -19.15
N ASN A 217 -27.11 12.68 -20.06
CA ASN A 217 -26.91 12.38 -21.47
C ASN A 217 -25.56 11.67 -21.74
N GLN A 218 -24.49 12.11 -21.07
CA GLN A 218 -23.19 11.46 -21.13
C GLN A 218 -23.24 10.03 -20.58
N ASP A 219 -23.93 9.80 -19.46
CA ASP A 219 -24.14 8.47 -18.88
C ASP A 219 -24.87 7.54 -19.88
N ARG A 220 -25.92 8.03 -20.54
CA ARG A 220 -26.62 7.28 -21.61
C ARG A 220 -25.75 7.02 -22.84
N GLN A 221 -24.74 7.86 -23.10
CA GLN A 221 -23.79 7.63 -24.19
C GLN A 221 -22.77 6.56 -23.80
N ILE A 222 -22.27 6.60 -22.56
CA ILE A 222 -21.39 5.57 -21.99
C ILE A 222 -22.08 4.21 -21.99
N GLU A 223 -23.33 4.13 -21.56
CA GLU A 223 -24.11 2.89 -21.53
C GLU A 223 -24.29 2.29 -22.94
N ARG A 224 -24.57 3.13 -23.95
CA ARG A 224 -24.62 2.70 -25.36
C ARG A 224 -23.28 2.20 -25.87
N LEU A 225 -22.17 2.86 -25.51
CA LEU A 225 -20.83 2.42 -25.89
C LEU A 225 -20.46 1.08 -25.25
N LEU A 226 -20.81 0.88 -23.98
CA LEU A 226 -20.60 -0.39 -23.29
C LEU A 226 -21.37 -1.53 -23.94
N GLN A 227 -22.62 -1.29 -24.34
CA GLN A 227 -23.43 -2.26 -25.07
C GLN A 227 -22.82 -2.61 -26.44
N ASN A 228 -22.36 -1.62 -27.22
CA ASN A 228 -21.67 -1.85 -28.49
C ASN A 228 -20.38 -2.67 -28.32
N VAL A 229 -19.59 -2.40 -27.28
CA VAL A 229 -18.37 -3.16 -27.00
C VAL A 229 -18.70 -4.62 -26.72
N LYS A 230 -19.79 -4.89 -25.99
CA LYS A 230 -20.25 -6.25 -25.72
C LYS A 230 -20.65 -6.97 -27.00
N GLU A 231 -21.41 -6.32 -27.88
CA GLU A 231 -21.81 -6.88 -29.19
C GLU A 231 -20.59 -7.17 -30.07
N LEU A 232 -19.62 -6.25 -30.14
CA LEU A 232 -18.36 -6.47 -30.87
C LEU A 232 -17.53 -7.62 -30.31
N GLN A 233 -17.55 -7.84 -29.00
CA GLN A 233 -16.87 -8.99 -28.38
C GLN A 233 -17.55 -10.31 -28.77
N GLU A 234 -18.89 -10.34 -28.83
CA GLU A 234 -19.65 -11.50 -29.31
C GLU A 234 -19.39 -11.77 -30.80
N GLU A 235 -19.36 -10.73 -31.64
CA GLU A 235 -18.99 -10.85 -33.05
C GLU A 235 -17.56 -11.37 -33.22
N LYS A 236 -16.59 -10.85 -32.45
CA LYS A 236 -15.21 -11.36 -32.47
C LYS A 236 -15.16 -12.86 -32.15
N LYS A 237 -15.92 -13.31 -31.16
CA LYS A 237 -16.01 -14.74 -30.79
C LYS A 237 -16.61 -15.57 -31.93
N MET A 238 -17.66 -15.06 -32.57
CA MET A 238 -18.26 -15.68 -33.77
C MET A 238 -17.27 -15.80 -34.93
N TYR A 239 -16.55 -14.72 -35.26
CA TYR A 239 -15.57 -14.74 -36.35
C TYR A 239 -14.39 -15.68 -36.06
N LEU A 240 -13.90 -15.73 -34.82
CA LEU A 240 -12.88 -16.70 -34.42
C LEU A 240 -13.36 -18.15 -34.59
N SER A 241 -14.59 -18.44 -34.22
CA SER A 241 -15.20 -19.76 -34.45
C SER A 241 -15.29 -20.08 -35.95
N LYS A 242 -15.70 -19.12 -36.78
CA LYS A 242 -15.77 -19.27 -38.23
C LYS A 242 -14.39 -19.49 -38.86
N ILE A 243 -13.36 -18.79 -38.39
CA ILE A 243 -11.96 -18.97 -38.82
C ILE A 243 -11.49 -20.38 -38.45
N ASN A 244 -11.75 -20.85 -37.22
CA ASN A 244 -11.39 -22.21 -36.81
C ASN A 244 -12.05 -23.28 -37.69
N ILE A 245 -13.33 -23.12 -38.01
CA ILE A 245 -14.06 -24.05 -38.90
C ILE A 245 -13.47 -24.03 -40.32
N LEU A 246 -13.15 -22.84 -40.86
CA LEU A 246 -12.55 -22.71 -42.19
C LEU A 246 -11.13 -23.30 -42.24
N GLN A 247 -10.31 -23.08 -41.20
CA GLN A 247 -8.98 -23.69 -41.08
C GLN A 247 -9.06 -25.22 -41.00
N LEU A 248 -10.05 -25.76 -40.28
CA LEU A 248 -10.28 -27.21 -40.20
C LEU A 248 -10.73 -27.79 -41.57
N ASN A 249 -11.53 -27.04 -42.33
CA ASN A 249 -11.98 -27.43 -43.66
C ASN A 249 -10.88 -27.30 -44.74
N GLU A 250 -9.98 -26.31 -44.64
CA GLU A 250 -8.80 -26.21 -45.53
C GLU A 250 -7.82 -27.38 -45.30
N THR A 251 -7.71 -27.89 -44.07
CA THR A 251 -6.93 -29.12 -43.79
C THR A 251 -7.62 -30.41 -44.24
N CYS A 252 -8.87 -30.35 -44.72
CA CYS A 252 -9.67 -31.52 -45.10
C CYS A 252 -10.21 -31.43 -46.54
N ALA A 253 -9.42 -30.87 -47.47
CA ALA A 253 -9.81 -30.81 -48.88
C ALA A 253 -8.63 -30.92 -49.86
N CYS A 254 -7.69 -31.84 -49.65
CA CYS A 254 -6.85 -32.38 -50.72
C CYS A 254 -6.15 -33.67 -50.26
N GLY A 255 -6.58 -34.82 -50.79
CA GLY A 255 -5.90 -36.09 -50.52
C GLY A 255 -6.62 -37.35 -51.01
N ASN A 256 -7.36 -37.28 -52.12
CA ASN A 256 -7.73 -38.51 -52.82
C ASN A 256 -6.46 -39.09 -53.45
N ASN A 257 -5.96 -40.19 -52.87
CA ASN A 257 -5.34 -41.36 -53.51
C ASN A 257 -4.26 -41.94 -52.59
N LEU A 258 -4.62 -42.95 -51.80
CA LEU A 258 -3.80 -44.14 -51.54
C LEU A 258 -4.61 -45.12 -50.70
N THR A 259 -5.26 -46.04 -51.42
CA THR A 259 -5.61 -47.36 -50.92
C THR A 259 -4.39 -48.01 -50.25
N ASN A 260 -4.64 -48.59 -49.07
CA ASN A 260 -3.77 -49.43 -48.24
C ASN A 260 -2.90 -48.73 -47.19
N LEU A 261 -3.47 -48.48 -46.01
CA LEU A 261 -2.83 -48.67 -44.69
C LEU A 261 -3.91 -48.66 -43.59
N SER A 262 -4.53 -49.82 -43.41
CA SER A 262 -5.52 -50.07 -42.37
C SER A 262 -4.86 -50.09 -40.98
N ASN A 263 -5.44 -49.32 -40.04
CA ASN A 263 -5.40 -49.49 -38.57
C ASN A 263 -4.29 -48.79 -37.74
N ALA A 264 -3.28 -48.16 -38.32
CA ALA A 264 -2.28 -47.40 -37.55
C ALA A 264 -2.70 -45.97 -37.12
N PRO A 265 -3.30 -45.13 -38.01
CA PRO A 265 -3.62 -43.74 -37.64
C PRO A 265 -4.76 -43.63 -36.61
N ASN A 266 -5.70 -44.58 -36.57
CA ASN A 266 -6.85 -44.56 -35.65
C ASN A 266 -6.47 -44.78 -34.17
N ARG A 267 -5.38 -45.50 -33.88
CA ARG A 267 -4.94 -45.71 -32.48
C ARG A 267 -4.26 -44.47 -31.89
N ILE A 268 -3.49 -43.76 -32.72
CA ILE A 268 -2.78 -42.54 -32.31
C ILE A 268 -3.79 -41.41 -32.10
N THR A 269 -4.77 -41.26 -33.00
CA THR A 269 -5.84 -40.27 -32.82
C THR A 269 -6.69 -40.57 -31.59
N GLU A 270 -7.05 -41.83 -31.33
CA GLU A 270 -7.81 -42.20 -30.12
C GLU A 270 -7.00 -41.97 -28.82
N GLN A 271 -5.68 -42.19 -28.87
CA GLN A 271 -4.79 -41.90 -27.73
C GLN A 271 -4.64 -40.39 -27.48
N LEU A 272 -4.50 -39.58 -28.55
CA LEU A 272 -4.49 -38.13 -28.46
C LEU A 272 -5.83 -37.58 -27.98
N GLN A 273 -6.95 -38.18 -28.40
CA GLN A 273 -8.29 -37.81 -27.94
C GLN A 273 -8.47 -38.07 -26.44
N LYS A 274 -8.04 -39.24 -25.94
CA LYS A 274 -8.07 -39.54 -24.49
C LYS A 274 -7.16 -38.61 -23.70
N GLN A 275 -6.02 -38.22 -24.25
CA GLN A 275 -5.15 -37.21 -23.62
C GLN A 275 -5.81 -35.83 -23.61
N LEU A 276 -6.50 -35.45 -24.68
CA LEU A 276 -7.24 -34.18 -24.77
C LEU A 276 -8.36 -34.13 -23.73
N GLU A 277 -9.18 -35.20 -23.65
CA GLU A 277 -10.26 -35.32 -22.67
C GLU A 277 -9.74 -35.31 -21.22
N SER A 278 -8.58 -35.94 -20.97
CA SER A 278 -7.92 -35.86 -19.66
C SER A 278 -7.48 -34.43 -19.35
N LYS A 279 -6.92 -33.72 -20.33
CA LYS A 279 -6.48 -32.32 -20.16
C LYS A 279 -7.65 -31.35 -20.02
N GLU A 280 -8.77 -31.60 -20.68
CA GLU A 280 -10.00 -30.82 -20.51
C GLU A 280 -10.56 -30.97 -19.09
N LYS A 281 -10.54 -32.18 -18.52
CA LYS A 281 -10.90 -32.39 -17.11
C LYS A 281 -9.97 -31.69 -16.14
N ASP A 282 -8.65 -31.73 -16.40
CA ASP A 282 -7.67 -30.98 -15.60
C ASP A 282 -7.96 -29.47 -15.65
N ILE A 283 -8.30 -28.94 -16.83
CA ILE A 283 -8.65 -27.53 -17.03
C ILE A 283 -9.94 -27.17 -16.27
N GLU A 284 -10.96 -28.02 -16.32
CA GLU A 284 -12.24 -27.79 -15.62
C GLU A 284 -12.03 -27.75 -14.10
N MET A 285 -11.25 -28.69 -13.53
CA MET A 285 -10.89 -28.65 -12.11
C MET A 285 -10.13 -27.39 -11.73
N LEU A 286 -9.15 -26.97 -12.54
CA LEU A 286 -8.40 -25.74 -12.30
C LEU A 286 -9.28 -24.49 -12.40
N GLN A 287 -10.29 -24.48 -13.28
CA GLN A 287 -11.26 -23.39 -13.38
C GLN A 287 -12.17 -23.33 -12.15
N GLU A 288 -12.58 -24.47 -11.61
CA GLU A 288 -13.35 -24.54 -10.37
C GLU A 288 -12.52 -24.07 -9.16
N GLU A 289 -11.27 -24.50 -9.06
CA GLU A 289 -10.33 -24.03 -8.03
C GLU A 289 -10.09 -22.51 -8.12
N LEU A 290 -9.89 -21.99 -9.33
CA LEU A 290 -9.76 -20.54 -9.55
C LEU A 290 -11.03 -19.78 -9.14
N SER A 291 -12.20 -20.36 -9.36
CA SER A 291 -13.47 -19.73 -8.97
C SER A 291 -13.63 -19.70 -7.45
N LYS A 292 -13.34 -20.81 -6.77
CA LYS A 292 -13.32 -20.89 -5.30
C LYS A 292 -12.31 -19.92 -4.69
N LEU A 293 -11.11 -19.83 -5.28
CA LEU A 293 -10.08 -18.92 -4.81
C LEU A 293 -10.48 -17.45 -4.97
N LYS A 294 -11.12 -17.09 -6.09
CA LYS A 294 -11.65 -15.73 -6.29
C LYS A 294 -12.69 -15.36 -5.25
N GLU A 295 -13.63 -16.25 -4.95
CA GLU A 295 -14.65 -16.02 -3.92
C GLU A 295 -14.02 -15.91 -2.52
N SER A 296 -13.03 -16.74 -2.22
CA SER A 296 -12.24 -16.65 -0.97
C SER A 296 -11.49 -15.32 -0.84
N ILE A 297 -10.92 -14.79 -1.92
CA ILE A 297 -10.23 -13.49 -1.92
C ILE A 297 -11.23 -12.36 -1.66
N VAL A 298 -12.40 -12.40 -2.29
CA VAL A 298 -13.45 -11.37 -2.09
C VAL A 298 -13.92 -11.36 -0.63
N THR A 299 -14.22 -12.53 -0.07
CA THR A 299 -14.68 -12.64 1.33
C THR A 299 -13.62 -12.21 2.34
N GLU A 300 -12.34 -12.55 2.12
CA GLU A 300 -11.24 -12.11 2.99
C GLU A 300 -10.99 -10.60 2.86
N MET A 301 -11.16 -10.03 1.66
CA MET A 301 -11.05 -8.59 1.45
C MET A 301 -12.16 -7.81 2.16
N GLU A 302 -13.40 -8.31 2.14
CA GLU A 302 -14.51 -7.75 2.93
C GLU A 302 -14.24 -7.82 4.43
N ARG A 303 -13.69 -8.94 4.92
CA ARG A 303 -13.27 -9.11 6.32
C ARG A 303 -12.19 -8.10 6.70
N TYR A 304 -11.16 -7.93 5.86
CA TYR A 304 -10.11 -6.93 6.05
C TYR A 304 -10.65 -5.51 6.14
N LEU A 305 -11.57 -5.12 5.24
CA LEU A 305 -12.21 -3.80 5.27
C LEU A 305 -13.02 -3.57 6.54
N SER A 306 -13.73 -4.59 7.02
CA SER A 306 -14.47 -4.54 8.29
C SER A 306 -13.55 -4.34 9.49
N VAL A 307 -12.45 -5.10 9.56
CA VAL A 307 -11.43 -4.97 10.62
C VAL A 307 -10.77 -3.59 10.58
N LYS A 308 -10.42 -3.09 9.38
CA LYS A 308 -9.84 -1.74 9.20
C LYS A 308 -10.78 -0.65 9.74
N LYS A 309 -12.08 -0.77 9.50
CA LYS A 309 -13.09 0.16 10.03
C LYS A 309 -13.18 0.09 11.55
N GLN A 310 -13.17 -1.11 12.14
CA GLN A 310 -13.17 -1.28 13.60
C GLN A 310 -11.90 -0.70 14.25
N TYR A 311 -10.74 -0.90 13.62
CA TYR A 311 -9.48 -0.33 14.09
C TYR A 311 -9.51 1.20 14.13
N ALA A 312 -10.06 1.84 13.09
CA ALA A 312 -10.21 3.31 13.05
C ALA A 312 -11.09 3.83 14.20
N ILE A 313 -12.22 3.17 14.48
CA ILE A 313 -13.10 3.54 15.60
C ILE A 313 -12.38 3.39 16.94
N LEU A 314 -11.68 2.27 17.16
CA LEU A 314 -10.89 2.03 18.37
C LEU A 314 -9.78 3.07 18.54
N GLN A 315 -9.15 3.49 17.44
CA GLN A 315 -8.11 4.52 17.47
C GLN A 315 -8.67 5.89 17.89
N GLU A 316 -9.84 6.27 17.36
CA GLU A 316 -10.54 7.50 17.79
C GLU A 316 -10.93 7.45 19.26
N ASP A 317 -11.49 6.33 19.73
CA ASP A 317 -11.88 6.18 21.13
C ASP A 317 -10.68 6.21 22.07
N ASN A 318 -9.57 5.60 21.67
CA ASN A 318 -8.33 5.66 22.44
C ASN A 318 -7.78 7.10 22.51
N GLN A 319 -7.91 7.87 21.44
CA GLN A 319 -7.54 9.28 21.43
C GLN A 319 -8.47 10.13 22.29
N ARG A 320 -9.78 9.91 22.24
CA ARG A 320 -10.75 10.56 23.13
C ARG A 320 -10.46 10.29 24.60
N MET A 321 -10.15 9.03 24.93
CA MET A 321 -9.83 8.62 26.29
C MET A 321 -8.51 9.24 26.78
N ARG A 322 -7.51 9.40 25.90
CA ARG A 322 -6.27 10.12 26.24
C ARG A 322 -6.52 11.59 26.56
N ILE A 323 -7.32 12.29 25.75
CA ILE A 323 -7.68 13.69 26.00
C ILE A 323 -8.42 13.82 27.34
N ALA A 324 -9.43 12.97 27.59
CA ALA A 324 -10.16 12.99 28.86
C ALA A 324 -9.25 12.71 30.08
N ALA A 325 -8.25 11.84 29.94
CA ALA A 325 -7.28 11.58 31.00
C ALA A 325 -6.36 12.79 31.26
N GLU A 326 -5.99 13.53 30.21
CA GLU A 326 -5.22 14.78 30.33
C GLU A 326 -6.06 15.88 31.01
N ASP A 327 -7.32 16.04 30.61
CA ASP A 327 -8.26 17.02 31.22
C ASP A 327 -8.46 16.72 32.72
N LEU A 328 -8.70 15.46 33.09
CA LEU A 328 -8.85 15.05 34.49
C LEU A 328 -7.56 15.28 35.30
N LYS A 329 -6.39 15.08 34.68
CA LYS A 329 -5.11 15.33 35.33
C LYS A 329 -4.89 16.81 35.59
N GLU A 330 -5.26 17.67 34.64
CA GLU A 330 -5.24 19.12 34.82
C GLU A 330 -6.21 19.54 35.94
N GLU A 331 -7.44 19.01 35.94
CA GLU A 331 -8.41 19.30 36.99
C GLU A 331 -7.89 18.89 38.38
N ILE A 332 -7.31 17.70 38.52
CA ILE A 332 -6.68 17.25 39.78
C ILE A 332 -5.60 18.23 40.23
N SER A 333 -4.72 18.66 39.33
CA SER A 333 -3.64 19.60 39.67
C SER A 333 -4.18 20.97 40.12
N THR A 334 -5.24 21.47 39.48
CA THR A 334 -5.90 22.72 39.92
C THR A 334 -6.54 22.57 41.29
N LYS A 335 -7.17 21.43 41.58
CA LYS A 335 -7.78 21.12 42.88
C LYS A 335 -6.74 20.95 43.97
N GLU A 336 -5.61 20.31 43.69
CA GLU A 336 -4.47 20.21 44.62
C GLU A 336 -3.93 21.60 44.97
N THR A 337 -3.76 22.47 43.98
CA THR A 337 -3.32 23.86 44.21
C THR A 337 -4.32 24.63 45.09
N CYS A 338 -5.62 24.48 44.82
CA CYS A 338 -6.67 25.10 45.64
C CYS A 338 -6.65 24.58 47.09
N ASN A 339 -6.51 23.26 47.27
CA ASN A 339 -6.41 22.64 48.59
C ASN A 339 -5.17 23.13 49.36
N GLN A 340 -4.03 23.28 48.67
CA GLN A 340 -2.82 23.82 49.29
C GLN A 340 -3.03 25.26 49.76
N ASN A 341 -3.69 26.10 48.95
CA ASN A 341 -4.02 27.47 49.33
C ASN A 341 -4.96 27.52 50.55
N LEU A 342 -6.01 26.69 50.57
CA LEU A 342 -6.91 26.58 51.71
C LEU A 342 -6.19 26.09 52.98
N PHE A 343 -5.26 25.15 52.83
CA PHE A 343 -4.45 24.65 53.93
C PHE A 343 -3.59 25.76 54.55
N GLU A 344 -2.93 26.59 53.75
CA GLU A 344 -2.18 27.76 54.26
C GLU A 344 -3.10 28.79 54.93
N ILE A 345 -4.30 29.06 54.38
CA ILE A 345 -5.28 29.95 55.03
C ILE A 345 -5.70 29.42 56.39
N VAL A 346 -6.01 28.12 56.49
CA VAL A 346 -6.38 27.48 57.77
C VAL A 346 -5.24 27.57 58.77
N LYS A 347 -4.00 27.37 58.32
CA LYS A 347 -2.81 27.47 59.15
C LYS A 347 -2.57 28.90 59.65
N ASP A 348 -2.76 29.90 58.79
CA ASP A 348 -2.68 31.32 59.18
C ASP A 348 -3.80 31.71 60.14
N LEU A 349 -5.02 31.23 59.94
CA LEU A 349 -6.13 31.43 60.88
C LEU A 349 -5.85 30.78 62.23
N ARG A 350 -5.31 29.55 62.26
CA ARG A 350 -4.89 28.90 63.51
C ARG A 350 -3.79 29.69 64.20
N ARG A 351 -2.81 30.22 63.45
CA ARG A 351 -1.76 31.10 64.00
C ARG A 351 -2.37 32.36 64.60
N PHE A 352 -3.27 33.02 63.87
CA PHE A 352 -3.98 34.21 64.33
C PHE A 352 -4.79 33.93 65.61
N ILE A 353 -5.51 32.81 65.67
CA ILE A 353 -6.26 32.40 66.87
C ILE A 353 -5.31 32.16 68.04
N SER A 354 -4.17 31.49 67.83
CA SER A 354 -3.19 31.25 68.89
C SER A 354 -2.49 32.53 69.38
N GLU A 355 -2.23 33.49 68.49
CA GLU A 355 -1.61 34.78 68.81
C GLU A 355 -2.57 35.74 69.52
N ASN A 356 -3.87 35.67 69.21
CA ASN A 356 -4.92 36.47 69.84
C ASN A 356 -5.61 35.77 71.01
N HIS A 357 -5.25 34.51 71.30
CA HIS A 357 -5.68 33.88 72.52
C HIS A 357 -5.04 34.63 73.69
N ILE A 358 -5.89 35.15 74.58
CA ILE A 358 -5.48 35.95 75.73
C ILE A 358 -4.47 35.14 76.54
N LYS A 359 -3.26 35.69 76.73
CA LYS A 359 -2.29 35.21 77.73
C LYS A 359 -2.91 35.38 79.11
N GLY A 360 -3.63 34.35 79.54
CA GLY A 360 -4.45 34.33 80.76
C GLY A 360 -5.31 33.07 80.90
N ALA A 361 -5.45 32.26 79.84
CA ALA A 361 -6.19 31.00 79.87
C ALA A 361 -5.40 29.80 80.45
N GLU A 362 -4.23 30.02 81.08
CA GLU A 362 -3.54 28.97 81.88
C GLU A 362 -4.14 28.79 83.28
N LEU A 363 -5.20 29.54 83.62
CA LEU A 363 -5.89 29.46 84.92
C LEU A 363 -7.41 29.18 84.80
N MET A 364 -7.90 28.77 83.63
CA MET A 364 -9.24 28.18 83.54
C MET A 364 -9.15 26.67 83.59
N GLU A 365 -9.42 26.13 84.78
CA GLU A 365 -9.83 24.74 84.96
C GLU A 365 -10.95 24.38 83.97
N PRO A 366 -11.05 23.09 83.57
CA PRO A 366 -12.07 22.64 82.64
C PRO A 366 -13.47 22.96 83.18
N LEU A 367 -14.23 23.75 82.43
CA LEU A 367 -15.65 24.05 82.65
C LEU A 367 -16.55 22.83 82.34
N GLU A 368 -16.16 21.65 82.81
CA GLU A 368 -16.99 20.43 82.82
C GLU A 368 -17.45 20.06 84.25
N SER A 369 -17.11 20.85 85.28
CA SER A 369 -17.40 20.52 86.69
C SER A 369 -18.37 21.46 87.44
N SER A 370 -19.13 22.33 86.76
CA SER A 370 -20.03 23.29 87.45
C SER A 370 -21.53 23.02 87.32
N PHE A 371 -21.95 21.87 86.79
CA PHE A 371 -23.38 21.58 86.58
C PHE A 371 -24.04 20.74 87.68
N GLU A 372 -23.31 20.29 88.71
CA GLU A 372 -23.87 19.49 89.81
C GLU A 372 -24.18 20.27 91.10
N PHE A 373 -23.95 21.59 91.16
CA PHE A 373 -24.08 22.35 92.42
C PHE A 373 -25.38 23.15 92.60
N LEU A 374 -26.38 22.97 91.72
CA LEU A 374 -27.65 23.70 91.81
C LEU A 374 -28.89 22.86 92.12
N ASP A 375 -28.75 21.54 92.29
CA ASP A 375 -29.90 20.67 92.61
C ASP A 375 -30.06 20.39 94.13
N GLN A 376 -29.21 20.98 94.97
CA GLN A 376 -29.14 20.70 96.41
C GLN A 376 -29.34 21.94 97.31
N SER A 377 -30.32 22.80 97.03
CA SER A 377 -30.64 23.93 97.94
C SER A 377 -32.12 24.31 98.08
N PHE A 378 -33.07 23.41 97.83
CA PHE A 378 -34.49 23.67 98.12
C PHE A 378 -35.21 22.52 98.84
N LYS A 379 -34.55 21.93 99.83
CA LYS A 379 -35.22 21.15 100.88
C LYS A 379 -34.65 21.54 102.22
N ASN A 380 -35.23 22.58 102.83
CA ASN A 380 -35.50 22.71 104.28
C ASN A 380 -35.75 24.19 104.62
N MET A 381 -37.01 24.53 104.91
CA MET A 381 -37.46 25.32 106.06
C MET A 381 -38.88 25.81 105.76
N ALA A 382 -39.83 25.13 106.40
CA ALA A 382 -41.12 25.73 106.72
C ALA A 382 -40.91 26.85 107.74
N SER A 383 -41.59 27.98 107.56
CA SER A 383 -42.34 28.70 108.61
C SER A 383 -42.81 30.05 108.07
N ASP A 384 -44.08 30.34 108.35
CA ASP A 384 -44.72 31.67 108.50
C ASP A 384 -43.72 32.77 108.93
N ASP A 385 -43.84 34.04 108.55
CA ASP A 385 -45.06 34.84 108.43
C ASP A 385 -44.77 36.20 107.71
N SER A 386 -45.83 36.79 107.17
CA SER A 386 -46.09 38.25 107.10
C SER A 386 -45.39 39.18 106.07
N GLN A 387 -46.14 39.43 104.98
CA GLN A 387 -46.45 40.73 104.33
C GLN A 387 -45.37 41.51 103.53
N CYS A 388 -45.46 41.42 102.19
CA CYS A 388 -45.44 42.57 101.27
C CYS A 388 -45.95 42.16 99.87
N TYR A 389 -47.28 41.98 99.73
CA TYR A 389 -47.92 41.68 98.45
C TYR A 389 -47.99 42.94 97.59
N ASP A 390 -47.18 43.03 96.53
CA ASP A 390 -47.60 43.53 95.20
C ASP A 390 -46.45 43.68 94.17
N LEU A 391 -45.17 43.68 94.58
CA LEU A 391 -44.02 43.71 93.65
C LEU A 391 -43.50 42.33 93.23
N GLU A 392 -43.59 41.35 94.13
CA GLU A 392 -43.05 39.99 93.96
C GLU A 392 -43.89 39.16 92.97
N ASN A 393 -45.19 39.46 92.87
CA ASN A 393 -46.11 38.80 91.93
C ASN A 393 -45.82 39.17 90.47
N LEU A 394 -45.42 40.41 90.19
CA LEU A 394 -45.08 40.84 88.83
C LEU A 394 -43.75 40.24 88.37
N ALA A 395 -42.74 40.24 89.24
CA ALA A 395 -41.44 39.62 88.94
C ALA A 395 -41.57 38.11 88.74
N SER A 396 -42.35 37.42 89.59
CA SER A 396 -42.67 36.00 89.45
C SER A 396 -43.39 35.70 88.12
N THR A 397 -44.40 36.49 87.77
CA THR A 397 -45.15 36.31 86.50
C THR A 397 -44.26 36.53 85.28
N VAL A 398 -43.35 37.52 85.31
CA VAL A 398 -42.41 37.78 84.20
C VAL A 398 -41.39 36.64 84.07
N VAL A 399 -40.90 36.08 85.18
CA VAL A 399 -40.02 34.91 85.18
C VAL A 399 -40.75 33.70 84.60
N ASP A 400 -41.99 33.43 85.01
CA ASP A 400 -42.81 32.33 84.49
C ASP A 400 -43.09 32.46 82.98
N ILE A 401 -43.41 33.67 82.50
CA ILE A 401 -43.60 33.92 81.07
C ILE A 401 -42.29 33.69 80.32
N LYS A 402 -41.16 34.19 80.84
CA LYS A 402 -39.84 33.98 80.24
C LYS A 402 -39.43 32.51 80.23
N LEU A 403 -39.77 31.77 81.28
CA LEU A 403 -39.53 30.33 81.37
C LEU A 403 -40.34 29.60 80.31
N LYS A 404 -41.64 29.89 80.19
CA LYS A 404 -42.52 29.31 79.15
C LYS A 404 -42.08 29.67 77.74
N GLU A 405 -41.64 30.91 77.50
CA GLU A 405 -41.05 31.31 76.22
C GLU A 405 -39.80 30.48 75.90
N LYS A 406 -38.93 30.25 76.88
CA LYS A 406 -37.71 29.45 76.71
C LYS A 406 -38.01 27.96 76.55
N GLU A 407 -38.99 27.43 77.28
CA GLU A 407 -39.48 26.06 77.10
C GLU A 407 -40.02 25.86 75.69
N HIS A 408 -40.84 26.79 75.19
CA HIS A 408 -41.36 26.73 73.83
C HIS A 408 -40.26 26.89 72.77
N GLU A 409 -39.26 27.73 73.01
CA GLU A 409 -38.08 27.87 72.12
C GLU A 409 -37.25 26.58 72.10
N LEU A 410 -37.06 25.94 73.25
CA LEU A 410 -36.32 24.68 73.39
C LEU A 410 -37.08 23.51 72.74
N GLU A 411 -38.41 23.47 72.90
CA GLU A 411 -39.27 22.47 72.25
C GLU A 411 -39.27 22.66 70.72
N ALA A 412 -39.31 23.90 70.23
CA ALA A 412 -39.17 24.20 68.81
C ALA A 412 -37.80 23.81 68.24
N MET A 413 -36.72 24.07 68.99
CA MET A 413 -35.36 23.65 68.61
C MET A 413 -35.21 22.13 68.61
N THR A 414 -35.76 21.45 69.60
CA THR A 414 -35.73 19.98 69.69
C THR A 414 -36.45 19.34 68.51
N LYS A 415 -37.63 19.87 68.15
CA LYS A 415 -38.38 19.42 66.98
C LYS A 415 -37.59 19.63 65.67
N LYS A 416 -36.93 20.78 65.53
CA LYS A 416 -36.09 21.07 64.36
C LYS A 416 -34.86 20.16 64.28
N THR A 417 -34.25 19.83 65.41
CA THR A 417 -33.15 18.85 65.47
C THR A 417 -33.64 17.47 65.03
N GLN A 418 -34.80 17.03 65.52
CA GLN A 418 -35.40 15.76 65.11
C GLN A 418 -35.69 15.71 63.59
N GLU A 419 -36.28 16.77 63.04
CA GLU A 419 -36.53 16.88 61.59
C GLU A 419 -35.22 16.84 60.78
N LEU A 420 -34.15 17.47 61.27
CA LEU A 420 -32.84 17.44 60.62
C LEU A 420 -32.18 16.04 60.71
N GLU A 421 -32.30 15.34 61.84
CA GLU A 421 -31.83 13.97 62.00
C GLU A 421 -32.55 13.00 61.08
N ASP A 422 -33.88 13.11 60.97
CA ASP A 422 -34.69 12.27 60.08
C ASP A 422 -34.34 12.52 58.61
N ASN A 423 -34.15 13.79 58.22
CA ASN A 423 -33.70 14.15 56.88
C ASN A 423 -32.29 13.62 56.59
N LEU A 424 -31.35 13.75 57.54
CA LEU A 424 -29.99 13.22 57.40
C LEU A 424 -30.04 11.70 57.20
N LYS A 425 -30.82 10.99 58.03
CA LYS A 425 -30.98 9.54 57.92
C LYS A 425 -31.54 9.13 56.56
N ALA A 426 -32.57 9.82 56.07
CA ALA A 426 -33.13 9.58 54.73
C ALA A 426 -32.10 9.79 53.61
N THR A 427 -31.29 10.87 53.70
CA THR A 427 -30.23 11.13 52.69
C THR A 427 -29.12 10.07 52.73
N VAL A 428 -28.73 9.59 53.91
CA VAL A 428 -27.73 8.52 54.06
C VAL A 428 -28.26 7.20 53.48
N GLU A 429 -29.52 6.86 53.74
CA GLU A 429 -30.15 5.65 53.18
C GLU A 429 -30.25 5.70 51.65
N ASP A 430 -30.58 6.86 51.07
CA ASP A 430 -30.62 7.03 49.61
C ASP A 430 -29.23 6.93 48.98
N LEU A 431 -28.22 7.59 49.56
CA LEU A 431 -26.83 7.49 49.10
C LEU A 431 -26.31 6.05 49.16
N ASN A 432 -26.64 5.31 50.23
CA ASN A 432 -26.21 3.92 50.37
C ASN A 432 -26.89 3.02 49.33
N ARG A 433 -28.18 3.28 49.02
CA ARG A 433 -28.91 2.59 47.95
C ARG A 433 -28.31 2.87 46.57
N GLN A 434 -27.93 4.13 46.31
CA GLN A 434 -27.26 4.51 45.07
C GLN A 434 -25.89 3.83 44.95
N LEU A 435 -25.10 3.79 46.03
CA LEU A 435 -23.79 3.14 46.04
C LEU A 435 -23.89 1.64 45.73
N GLU A 436 -24.83 0.92 46.35
CA GLU A 436 -25.04 -0.52 46.07
C GLU A 436 -25.55 -0.77 44.66
N SER A 437 -26.39 0.12 44.12
CA SER A 437 -26.81 0.06 42.71
C SER A 437 -25.63 0.23 41.76
N GLN A 438 -24.72 1.18 42.02
CA GLN A 438 -23.53 1.42 41.21
C GLN A 438 -22.55 0.24 41.27
N LYS A 439 -22.31 -0.33 42.46
CA LYS A 439 -21.48 -1.54 42.60
C LYS A 439 -22.02 -2.70 41.78
N THR A 440 -23.33 -2.90 41.81
CA THR A 440 -23.99 -3.98 41.05
C THR A 440 -23.86 -3.78 39.54
N ILE A 441 -24.03 -2.54 39.06
CA ILE A 441 -23.83 -2.20 37.64
C ILE A 441 -22.37 -2.42 37.25
N HIS A 442 -21.42 -1.94 38.07
CA HIS A 442 -20.00 -2.06 37.76
C HIS A 442 -19.54 -3.52 37.69
N LEU A 443 -20.02 -4.39 38.59
CA LEU A 443 -19.71 -5.82 38.57
C LEU A 443 -20.22 -6.49 37.29
N LYS A 444 -21.46 -6.17 36.86
CA LYS A 444 -22.03 -6.69 35.60
C LYS A 444 -21.26 -6.21 34.38
N GLU A 445 -20.82 -4.96 34.37
CA GLU A 445 -19.98 -4.38 33.31
C GLU A 445 -18.64 -5.11 33.23
N GLN A 446 -18.01 -5.39 34.38
CA GLN A 446 -16.75 -6.12 34.47
C GLN A 446 -16.88 -7.55 33.94
N ASP A 447 -17.93 -8.27 34.31
CA ASP A 447 -18.19 -9.62 33.81
C ASP A 447 -18.47 -9.64 32.30
N ARG A 448 -19.20 -8.63 31.79
CA ARG A 448 -19.45 -8.47 30.35
C ARG A 448 -18.14 -8.25 29.59
N LEU A 449 -17.29 -7.33 30.05
CA LEU A 449 -15.99 -7.06 29.44
C LEU A 449 -15.08 -8.29 29.48
N LYS A 450 -15.09 -9.04 30.58
CA LYS A 450 -14.31 -10.29 30.70
C LYS A 450 -14.78 -11.37 29.72
N ALA A 451 -16.09 -11.51 29.51
CA ALA A 451 -16.66 -12.41 28.52
C ALA A 451 -16.27 -12.00 27.09
N GLU A 452 -16.35 -10.71 26.76
CA GLU A 452 -15.97 -10.18 25.45
C GLU A 452 -14.47 -10.38 25.15
N ILE A 453 -13.60 -10.11 26.14
CA ILE A 453 -12.16 -10.35 26.01
C ILE A 453 -11.89 -11.84 25.77
N ASN A 454 -12.56 -12.74 26.48
CA ASN A 454 -12.40 -14.18 26.29
C ASN A 454 -12.85 -14.63 24.89
N GLU A 455 -13.97 -14.10 24.39
CA GLU A 455 -14.47 -14.39 23.04
C GLU A 455 -13.52 -13.85 21.96
N LYS A 456 -13.02 -12.63 22.10
CA LYS A 456 -12.02 -12.06 21.17
C LYS A 456 -10.72 -12.86 21.21
N THR A 457 -10.30 -13.30 22.39
CA THR A 457 -9.10 -14.12 22.57
C THR A 457 -9.25 -15.50 21.93
N SER A 458 -10.42 -16.15 22.03
CA SER A 458 -10.66 -17.45 21.38
C SER A 458 -10.67 -17.33 19.86
N LYS A 459 -11.32 -16.29 19.31
CA LYS A 459 -11.31 -15.99 17.87
C LYS A 459 -9.90 -15.74 17.34
N LEU A 460 -9.09 -14.95 18.04
CA LEU A 460 -7.70 -14.69 17.67
C LEU A 460 -6.85 -15.96 17.69
N ARG A 461 -7.01 -16.82 18.70
CA ARG A 461 -6.31 -18.11 18.77
C ARG A 461 -6.68 -19.02 17.60
N GLN A 462 -7.96 -19.04 17.22
CA GLN A 462 -8.42 -19.87 16.10
C GLN A 462 -7.88 -19.36 14.76
N ALA A 463 -7.91 -18.05 14.53
CA ALA A 463 -7.32 -17.44 13.33
C ALA A 463 -5.81 -17.70 13.23
N LEU A 464 -5.09 -17.71 14.36
CA LEU A 464 -3.66 -18.00 14.39
C LEU A 464 -3.36 -19.45 13.99
N ILE A 465 -4.15 -20.42 14.47
CA ILE A 465 -4.03 -21.82 14.07
C ILE A 465 -4.30 -22.01 12.57
N GLU A 466 -5.29 -21.31 12.03
CA GLU A 466 -5.63 -21.35 10.60
C GLU A 466 -4.50 -20.78 9.73
N ALA A 467 -3.99 -19.60 10.09
CA ALA A 467 -2.84 -18.98 9.41
C ALA A 467 -1.58 -19.88 9.47
N GLU A 468 -1.36 -20.59 10.57
CA GLU A 468 -0.21 -21.50 10.70
C GLU A 468 -0.35 -22.74 9.81
N LYS A 469 -1.58 -23.25 9.62
CA LYS A 469 -1.87 -24.32 8.66
C LYS A 469 -1.68 -23.85 7.21
N GLU A 470 -2.16 -22.67 6.86
CA GLU A 470 -1.97 -22.09 5.52
C GLU A 470 -0.50 -21.88 5.21
N LYS A 471 0.27 -21.38 6.17
CA LYS A 471 1.73 -21.23 6.04
C LYS A 471 2.41 -22.57 5.77
N SER A 472 2.02 -23.63 6.49
CA SER A 472 2.56 -24.98 6.28
C SER A 472 2.27 -25.49 4.86
N LEU A 473 1.02 -25.33 4.40
CA LEU A 473 0.61 -25.73 3.05
C LEU A 473 1.36 -24.95 1.97
N LEU A 474 1.53 -23.64 2.15
CA LEU A 474 2.29 -22.81 1.21
C LEU A 474 3.76 -23.23 1.13
N THR A 475 4.37 -23.57 2.27
CA THR A 475 5.76 -24.04 2.33
C THR A 475 5.92 -25.37 1.57
N GLU A 476 4.97 -26.29 1.72
CA GLU A 476 4.94 -27.55 0.97
C GLU A 476 4.80 -27.31 -0.55
N ASN A 477 3.90 -26.41 -0.95
CA ASN A 477 3.68 -26.07 -2.36
C ASN A 477 4.91 -25.40 -2.99
N ILE A 478 5.58 -24.49 -2.26
CA ILE A 478 6.86 -23.90 -2.68
C ILE A 478 7.91 -25.01 -2.86
N GLY A 479 8.01 -25.94 -1.91
CA GLY A 479 8.93 -27.09 -2.01
C GLY A 479 8.68 -27.95 -3.26
N LYS A 480 7.42 -28.28 -3.55
CA LYS A 480 7.02 -29.00 -4.79
C LYS A 480 7.34 -28.18 -6.04
N GLY A 481 7.14 -26.86 -6.00
CA GLY A 481 7.47 -25.94 -7.09
C GLY A 481 8.97 -25.90 -7.38
N MET A 482 9.80 -25.81 -6.34
CA MET A 482 11.25 -25.85 -6.45
C MET A 482 11.74 -27.18 -7.04
N ALA A 483 11.22 -28.31 -6.56
CA ALA A 483 11.58 -29.62 -7.10
C ALA A 483 11.26 -29.76 -8.60
N LYS A 484 10.09 -29.26 -9.04
CA LYS A 484 9.74 -29.22 -10.47
C LYS A 484 10.64 -28.31 -11.28
N MET A 485 11.02 -27.14 -10.72
CA MET A 485 11.93 -26.21 -11.38
C MET A 485 13.31 -26.82 -11.56
N GLU A 486 13.85 -27.49 -10.54
CA GLU A 486 15.13 -28.21 -10.62
C GLU A 486 15.09 -29.33 -11.67
N ASP A 487 13.98 -30.07 -11.75
CA ASP A 487 13.78 -31.11 -12.76
C ASP A 487 13.80 -30.57 -14.19
N LEU A 488 13.04 -29.49 -14.44
CA LEU A 488 13.03 -28.81 -15.74
C LEU A 488 14.40 -28.24 -16.10
N ASN A 489 15.13 -27.71 -15.12
CA ASN A 489 16.46 -27.16 -15.36
C ASN A 489 17.48 -28.26 -15.70
N ARG A 490 17.33 -29.45 -15.10
CA ARG A 490 18.10 -30.64 -15.47
C ARG A 490 17.79 -31.09 -16.90
N GLN A 491 16.52 -31.18 -17.27
CA GLN A 491 16.09 -31.51 -18.63
C GLN A 491 16.60 -30.50 -19.67
N LEU A 492 16.54 -29.20 -19.37
CA LEU A 492 17.06 -28.15 -20.24
C LEU A 492 18.58 -28.27 -20.46
N LYS A 493 19.32 -28.63 -19.42
CA LYS A 493 20.78 -28.87 -19.51
C LYS A 493 21.09 -30.07 -20.39
N GLU A 494 20.34 -31.17 -20.23
CA GLU A 494 20.45 -32.35 -21.08
C GLU A 494 20.14 -32.02 -22.55
N GLN A 495 19.08 -31.25 -22.81
CA GLN A 495 18.72 -30.81 -24.16
C GLN A 495 19.82 -29.96 -24.80
N LYS A 496 20.43 -29.02 -24.05
CA LYS A 496 21.56 -28.22 -24.56
C LYS A 496 22.78 -29.08 -24.90
N CYS A 497 23.09 -30.09 -24.08
CA CYS A 497 24.18 -31.02 -24.40
C CYS A 497 23.91 -31.79 -25.70
N LEU A 498 22.69 -32.31 -25.88
CA LEU A 498 22.29 -33.00 -27.10
C LEU A 498 22.34 -32.08 -28.33
N GLU A 499 21.92 -30.83 -28.18
CA GLU A 499 22.01 -29.82 -29.25
C GLU A 499 23.47 -29.56 -29.66
N THR A 500 24.39 -29.44 -28.69
CA THR A 500 25.82 -29.28 -28.99
C THR A 500 26.41 -30.49 -29.71
N GLU A 501 26.07 -31.72 -29.30
CA GLU A 501 26.53 -32.94 -29.96
C GLU A 501 25.98 -33.05 -31.40
N LEU A 502 24.71 -32.68 -31.61
CA LEU A 502 24.11 -32.67 -32.93
C LEU A 502 24.78 -31.65 -33.86
N ASN A 503 25.06 -30.45 -33.36
CA ASN A 503 25.76 -29.41 -34.11
C ASN A 503 27.19 -29.85 -34.49
N GLU A 504 27.89 -30.55 -33.60
CA GLU A 504 29.20 -31.12 -33.89
C GLU A 504 29.12 -32.19 -34.99
N LYS A 505 28.14 -33.11 -34.92
CA LYS A 505 27.92 -34.11 -35.99
C LYS A 505 27.55 -33.45 -37.33
N ILE A 506 26.75 -32.40 -37.32
CA ILE A 506 26.43 -31.64 -38.54
C ILE A 506 27.70 -31.00 -39.13
N ALA A 507 28.58 -30.44 -38.30
CA ALA A 507 29.84 -29.87 -38.75
C ALA A 507 30.75 -30.94 -39.37
N GLN A 508 30.88 -32.10 -38.72
CA GLN A 508 31.65 -33.25 -39.25
C GLN A 508 31.10 -33.74 -40.60
N LEU A 509 29.77 -33.89 -40.72
CA LEU A 509 29.14 -34.29 -41.98
C LEU A 509 29.35 -33.27 -43.10
N ARG A 510 29.27 -31.97 -42.80
CA ARG A 510 29.56 -30.90 -43.76
C ARG A 510 31.00 -30.94 -44.24
N GLN A 511 31.95 -31.17 -43.34
CA GLN A 511 33.36 -31.31 -43.71
C GLN A 511 33.61 -32.53 -44.61
N ALA A 512 33.06 -33.70 -44.24
CA ALA A 512 33.18 -34.91 -45.03
C ALA A 512 32.57 -34.76 -46.44
N LEU A 513 31.46 -34.01 -46.57
CA LEU A 513 30.86 -33.69 -47.86
C LEU A 513 31.81 -32.87 -48.74
N VAL A 514 32.43 -31.81 -48.19
CA VAL A 514 33.39 -30.96 -48.91
C VAL A 514 34.61 -31.77 -49.36
N GLU A 515 35.12 -32.66 -48.52
CA GLU A 515 36.24 -33.54 -48.87
C GLU A 515 35.86 -34.53 -49.97
N ALA A 516 34.66 -35.11 -49.92
CA ALA A 516 34.14 -35.99 -50.96
C ALA A 516 33.94 -35.26 -52.30
N GLU A 517 33.42 -34.02 -52.27
CA GLU A 517 33.28 -33.18 -53.47
C GLU A 517 34.64 -32.83 -54.09
N LYS A 518 35.65 -32.54 -53.25
CA LYS A 518 37.02 -32.30 -53.71
C LYS A 518 37.64 -33.54 -54.36
N MET A 519 37.52 -34.71 -53.72
CA MET A 519 37.98 -35.99 -54.30
C MET A 519 37.26 -36.29 -55.62
N LYS A 520 35.95 -36.04 -55.70
CA LYS A 520 35.18 -36.20 -56.93
C LYS A 520 35.67 -35.29 -58.05
N MET A 521 35.92 -34.00 -57.79
CA MET A 521 36.48 -33.09 -58.79
C MET A 521 37.84 -33.56 -59.30
N GLN A 522 38.73 -33.98 -58.39
CA GLN A 522 40.04 -34.52 -58.77
C GLN A 522 39.92 -35.78 -59.63
N HIS A 523 38.97 -36.69 -59.33
CA HIS A 523 38.70 -37.86 -60.17
C HIS A 523 38.18 -37.48 -61.56
N VAL A 524 37.33 -36.45 -61.66
CA VAL A 524 36.83 -35.95 -62.95
C VAL A 524 37.98 -35.37 -63.79
N GLU A 525 38.84 -34.53 -63.19
CA GLU A 525 40.03 -33.98 -63.86
C GLU A 525 40.97 -35.10 -64.35
N ASN A 526 41.26 -36.09 -63.50
CA ASN A 526 42.08 -37.24 -63.87
C ASN A 526 41.45 -38.07 -65.00
N LEU A 527 40.12 -38.24 -65.00
CA LEU A 527 39.41 -38.94 -66.06
C LEU A 527 39.48 -38.19 -67.38
N GLU A 528 39.37 -36.86 -67.35
CA GLU A 528 39.48 -35.99 -68.53
C GLU A 528 40.91 -36.01 -69.11
N ALA A 529 41.93 -35.98 -68.24
CA ALA A 529 43.32 -36.20 -68.62
C ALA A 529 43.53 -37.57 -69.29
N CYS A 530 43.04 -38.66 -68.68
CA CYS A 530 43.09 -40.00 -69.28
C CYS A 530 42.37 -40.06 -70.64
N LYS A 531 41.19 -39.43 -70.78
CA LYS A 531 40.46 -39.35 -72.05
C LYS A 531 41.28 -38.62 -73.12
N SER A 532 41.95 -37.52 -72.77
CA SER A 532 42.82 -36.79 -73.70
C SER A 532 44.00 -37.65 -74.16
N LEU A 533 44.65 -38.38 -73.24
CA LEU A 533 45.75 -39.29 -73.56
C LEU A 533 45.30 -40.44 -74.48
N VAL A 534 44.13 -41.03 -74.21
CA VAL A 534 43.55 -42.08 -75.07
C VAL A 534 43.25 -41.53 -76.47
N LYS A 535 42.78 -40.29 -76.59
CA LYS A 535 42.53 -39.64 -77.89
C LYS A 535 43.84 -39.41 -78.65
N ASP A 536 44.90 -38.97 -77.97
CA ASP A 536 46.21 -38.77 -78.58
C ASP A 536 46.82 -40.10 -79.06
N LEU A 537 46.81 -41.13 -78.21
CA LEU A 537 47.26 -42.48 -78.56
C LEU A 537 46.44 -43.08 -79.71
N SER A 538 45.11 -42.87 -79.72
CA SER A 538 44.25 -43.32 -80.82
C SER A 538 44.61 -42.61 -82.13
N SER A 539 44.91 -41.31 -82.08
CA SER A 539 45.34 -40.53 -83.25
C SER A 539 46.70 -40.98 -83.77
N GLN A 540 47.64 -41.28 -82.85
CA GLN A 540 48.95 -41.85 -83.20
C GLN A 540 48.80 -43.23 -83.84
N LEU A 541 47.98 -44.11 -83.27
CA LEU A 541 47.74 -45.44 -83.81
C LEU A 541 47.13 -45.37 -85.22
N GLU A 542 46.18 -44.47 -85.46
CA GLU A 542 45.58 -44.28 -86.78
C GLU A 542 46.59 -43.74 -87.79
N SER A 543 47.47 -42.83 -87.37
CA SER A 543 48.58 -42.37 -88.21
C SER A 543 49.57 -43.48 -88.56
N GLN A 544 49.91 -44.36 -87.61
CA GLN A 544 50.78 -45.52 -87.86
C GLN A 544 50.11 -46.53 -88.79
N LYS A 545 48.82 -46.82 -88.62
CA LYS A 545 48.07 -47.68 -89.54
C LYS A 545 48.09 -47.14 -90.96
N LYS A 546 47.92 -45.83 -91.13
CA LYS A 546 47.99 -45.18 -92.44
C LYS A 546 49.37 -45.33 -93.09
N ILE A 547 50.44 -45.08 -92.33
CA ILE A 547 51.82 -45.28 -92.82
C ILE A 547 52.06 -46.74 -93.21
N HIS A 548 51.64 -47.70 -92.38
CA HIS A 548 51.76 -49.13 -92.70
C HIS A 548 50.94 -49.54 -93.92
N LEU A 549 49.77 -48.95 -94.13
CA LEU A 549 48.95 -49.18 -95.33
C LEU A 549 49.67 -48.67 -96.58
N GLU A 550 50.16 -47.43 -96.55
CA GLU A 550 50.93 -46.81 -97.64
C GLU A 550 52.21 -47.60 -97.94
N GLU A 551 52.91 -48.10 -96.92
CA GLU A 551 54.09 -48.94 -97.09
C GLU A 551 53.76 -50.32 -97.66
N ASN A 552 52.67 -50.95 -97.23
CA ASN A 552 52.18 -52.19 -97.82
C ASN A 552 51.77 -52.00 -99.28
N GLU A 553 51.10 -50.89 -99.63
CA GLU A 553 50.78 -50.55 -101.02
C GLU A 553 52.04 -50.35 -101.86
N ARG A 554 53.06 -49.67 -101.31
CA ARG A 554 54.37 -49.50 -101.96
C ARG A 554 55.07 -50.85 -102.19
N LEU A 555 55.12 -51.70 -101.16
CA LEU A 555 55.71 -53.05 -101.26
C LEU A 555 54.94 -53.94 -102.23
N GLN A 556 53.61 -53.84 -102.26
CA GLN A 556 52.77 -54.56 -103.22
C GLN A 556 53.04 -54.08 -104.65
N ALA A 557 53.18 -52.76 -104.86
CA ALA A 557 53.54 -52.20 -106.16
C ALA A 557 54.94 -52.66 -106.60
N GLU A 558 55.93 -52.66 -105.71
CA GLU A 558 57.28 -53.14 -105.97
C GLU A 558 57.30 -54.64 -106.29
N MET A 559 56.56 -55.46 -105.52
CA MET A 559 56.36 -56.89 -105.78
C MET A 559 55.74 -57.14 -107.16
N ASN A 560 54.70 -56.38 -107.50
CA ASN A 560 54.05 -56.47 -108.81
C ASN A 560 55.03 -56.11 -109.95
N GLN A 561 55.85 -55.08 -109.75
CA GLN A 561 56.89 -54.65 -110.70
C GLN A 561 57.98 -55.73 -110.87
N LYS A 562 58.48 -56.32 -109.78
CA LYS A 562 59.43 -57.44 -109.84
C LYS A 562 58.83 -58.67 -110.50
N THR A 563 57.56 -58.97 -110.24
CA THR A 563 56.84 -60.07 -110.89
C THR A 563 56.68 -59.86 -112.39
N THR A 564 56.40 -58.62 -112.83
CA THR A 564 56.34 -58.29 -114.26
C THR A 564 57.72 -58.36 -114.91
N ALA A 565 58.78 -57.88 -114.25
CA ALA A 565 60.15 -58.03 -114.73
C ALA A 565 60.57 -59.50 -114.86
N LEU A 566 60.24 -60.35 -113.88
CA LEU A 566 60.50 -61.79 -113.96
C LEU A 566 59.73 -62.46 -115.11
N ARG A 567 58.47 -62.09 -115.35
CA ARG A 567 57.71 -62.57 -116.52
C ARG A 567 58.34 -62.11 -117.85
N HIS A 568 58.90 -60.91 -117.89
CA HIS A 568 59.62 -60.41 -119.07
C HIS A 568 60.90 -61.21 -119.33
N ILE A 569 61.70 -61.44 -118.30
CA ILE A 569 62.93 -62.26 -118.38
C ILE A 569 62.58 -63.68 -118.80
N LEU A 570 61.51 -64.28 -118.23
CA LEU A 570 61.04 -65.61 -118.62
C LEU A 570 60.60 -65.65 -120.10
N ALA A 571 59.89 -64.62 -120.58
CA ALA A 571 59.50 -64.50 -121.98
C ALA A 571 60.69 -64.23 -122.93
N GLU A 572 61.76 -63.58 -122.46
CA GLU A 572 63.03 -63.43 -123.20
C GLU A 572 63.80 -64.75 -123.25
N THR A 573 63.85 -65.51 -122.16
CA THR A 573 64.48 -66.85 -122.15
C THR A 573 63.68 -67.87 -122.98
N GLU A 574 62.35 -67.80 -123.00
CA GLU A 574 61.52 -68.62 -123.91
C GLU A 574 61.71 -68.23 -125.38
N LYS A 575 61.99 -66.95 -125.68
CA LYS A 575 62.38 -66.53 -127.04
C LYS A 575 63.76 -67.03 -127.43
N GLU A 576 64.73 -67.02 -126.51
CA GLU A 576 66.07 -67.56 -126.78
C GLU A 576 66.07 -69.09 -126.98
N GLU A 577 65.15 -69.83 -126.35
CA GLU A 577 64.97 -71.27 -126.57
C GLU A 577 64.34 -71.61 -127.94
N ILE A 578 63.56 -70.70 -128.55
CA ILE A 578 62.90 -70.91 -129.86
C ILE A 578 63.85 -70.59 -131.03
N THR A 579 64.86 -69.73 -130.84
CA THR A 579 65.87 -69.43 -131.88
C THR A 579 67.03 -70.42 -131.96
N ASN A 580 67.16 -71.34 -131.00
CA ASN A 580 68.18 -72.40 -130.98
C ASN A 580 67.62 -73.80 -131.33
N ARG A 581 66.48 -73.87 -132.02
CA ARG A 581 65.97 -75.08 -132.67
C ARG A 581 66.20 -75.09 -134.17
#